data_AF-A0A3N7DCP4-F1
#
_entry.id   AF-A0A3N7DCP4-F1
#
_cell.length_a   1.000
_cell.length_b   1.000
_cell.length_c   1.000
_cell.angle_alpha   90.00
_cell.angle_beta   90.00
_cell.angle_gamma   90.00
#
_symmetry.space_group_name_H-M   'P 1'
#
loop_
_entity.id
_entity.type
_entity.pdbx_description
1 polymer ?
#
loop_
_entity_poly.entity_id
_entity_poly.type
_entity_poly.pdbx_seq_one_letter_code
_entity_poly.pdbx_strand_id
1 'polypeptide(L)'
;MKNKIKKPAFSYPLAALLIVALVAVFSCNKELADKKDFSNNTGGEVADAQKQKVLYIIVDGARGESIFKSPTPNLSRMIKTGMFTINSVSDENGLNSTSWADMLTGYDKTKHKVISEDFANNKLTDYPMFFKRVKDNTALRTAAFSISQSLSSKLISNADVNSTFATDEAVKTATLTELANNDAAVVLAEFQGVDKAGAQYGYDASVPQYAAAITNIDTYIGELNNAIKARASFSKENWLIVIASNKGGNYPVIPALMDQTLYSKPLLNSFVILYNPIFKSTIYNKPTNLNSLPYYGSYGKLSGDTLASVDAVKSNAYNFGTTGEYTVEFKLKVQAFGTLNAPIFFKTSSPANATTGWWIIHNGSNGTWRLGGLASAAIATPTTKAMEVNTWYNIGFKVYFVGTVRYVQLYQDGDPVGPATVITGRNANNSEPLVAGYRSGYGNSATQFITDVRIFNAAVPDAIIKDFACQVDLDSRHPNYNNLIGYWPSLNGAGTLVKDYSKSKNDFVFQKSPQWINFEDYDSKFCIKPTPELYQKVPRGIDIPRFILGWLNINATGFNLDGKVWTPIYNNILK
;
A
#
# COMPACT_ATOMS: atom_id res chain seq x y z
N MET A 1 -11.68 -83.32 -44.73
CA MET A 1 -11.46 -82.16 -43.84
C MET A 1 -12.65 -82.00 -42.90
N LYS A 2 -12.39 -82.25 -41.61
CA LYS A 2 -13.05 -81.88 -40.35
C LYS A 2 -14.59 -81.88 -40.18
N ASN A 3 -14.99 -82.79 -39.29
CA ASN A 3 -16.25 -83.08 -38.59
C ASN A 3 -17.00 -81.91 -37.90
N LYS A 4 -18.34 -82.11 -37.78
CA LYS A 4 -19.30 -81.93 -36.64
C LYS A 4 -18.93 -80.92 -35.51
N ILE A 5 -19.85 -80.18 -34.87
CA ILE A 5 -20.79 -80.63 -33.80
C ILE A 5 -21.70 -79.44 -33.37
N LYS A 6 -22.92 -79.75 -32.91
CA LYS A 6 -23.98 -78.86 -32.35
C LYS A 6 -23.72 -78.43 -30.88
N LYS A 7 -24.13 -77.18 -30.53
CA LYS A 7 -24.79 -76.64 -29.28
C LYS A 7 -24.10 -76.90 -27.89
N PRO A 8 -24.32 -76.10 -26.80
CA PRO A 8 -25.58 -75.45 -26.42
C PRO A 8 -25.50 -74.05 -25.75
N ALA A 9 -26.71 -73.55 -25.44
CA ALA A 9 -27.01 -72.34 -24.70
C ALA A 9 -26.51 -72.36 -23.25
N PHE A 10 -26.18 -71.19 -22.70
CA PHE A 10 -26.17 -70.94 -21.27
C PHE A 10 -26.87 -69.60 -21.00
N SER A 11 -28.11 -69.69 -20.55
CA SER A 11 -28.92 -68.59 -20.03
C SER A 11 -28.59 -68.40 -18.54
N TYR A 12 -28.02 -67.25 -18.18
CA TYR A 12 -28.03 -66.77 -16.79
C TYR A 12 -29.14 -65.73 -16.61
N PRO A 13 -29.83 -65.71 -15.46
CA PRO A 13 -31.06 -64.96 -15.29
C PRO A 13 -30.77 -63.47 -15.10
N LEU A 14 -31.55 -62.65 -15.80
CA LEU A 14 -31.55 -61.18 -15.76
C LEU A 14 -31.74 -60.58 -14.33
N ALA A 15 -32.06 -61.41 -13.33
CA ALA A 15 -32.33 -60.99 -11.96
C ALA A 15 -31.06 -60.61 -11.16
N ALA A 16 -29.89 -61.19 -11.45
CA ALA A 16 -28.67 -60.86 -10.72
C ALA A 16 -28.05 -59.52 -11.16
N LEU A 17 -28.32 -59.07 -12.39
CA LEU A 17 -27.85 -57.76 -12.88
C LEU A 17 -28.69 -56.59 -12.35
N LEU A 18 -29.96 -56.82 -11.97
CA LEU A 18 -30.81 -55.76 -11.42
C LEU A 18 -30.49 -55.43 -9.95
N ILE A 19 -30.01 -56.39 -9.16
CA ILE A 19 -29.65 -56.14 -7.75
C ILE A 19 -28.32 -55.40 -7.63
N VAL A 20 -27.36 -55.67 -8.52
CA VAL A 20 -26.09 -54.89 -8.58
C VAL A 20 -26.35 -53.47 -9.11
N ALA A 21 -27.33 -53.29 -10.01
CA ALA A 21 -27.74 -51.96 -10.47
C ALA A 21 -28.53 -51.16 -9.43
N LEU A 22 -29.24 -51.80 -8.48
CA LEU A 22 -29.99 -51.13 -7.41
C LEU A 22 -29.12 -50.74 -6.20
N VAL A 23 -28.02 -51.46 -5.92
CA VAL A 23 -27.07 -51.09 -4.85
C VAL A 23 -26.10 -49.98 -5.28
N ALA A 24 -25.95 -49.72 -6.59
CA ALA A 24 -25.14 -48.62 -7.10
C ALA A 24 -25.81 -47.23 -7.00
N VAL A 25 -27.10 -47.14 -6.63
CA VAL A 25 -27.85 -45.86 -6.57
C VAL A 25 -27.97 -45.28 -5.14
N PHE A 26 -27.37 -45.95 -4.13
CA PHE A 26 -27.28 -45.41 -2.77
C PHE A 26 -25.84 -45.09 -2.33
N SER A 27 -24.89 -44.97 -3.26
CA SER A 27 -23.63 -44.25 -3.00
C SER A 27 -23.89 -42.74 -3.07
N CYS A 28 -24.54 -42.21 -2.05
CA CYS A 28 -24.49 -40.78 -1.75
C CYS A 28 -23.12 -40.46 -1.13
N ASN A 29 -22.03 -40.61 -1.89
CA ASN A 29 -20.89 -39.74 -1.69
C ASN A 29 -21.22 -38.44 -2.41
N LYS A 30 -21.95 -37.56 -1.72
CA LYS A 30 -21.86 -36.12 -1.99
C LYS A 30 -20.37 -35.80 -1.91
N GLU A 31 -19.73 -35.68 -3.07
CA GLU A 31 -18.55 -34.86 -3.23
C GLU A 31 -18.77 -33.61 -2.37
N LEU A 32 -17.77 -33.26 -1.55
CA LEU A 32 -17.72 -31.96 -0.90
C LEU A 32 -17.85 -30.91 -2.00
N ALA A 33 -19.11 -30.51 -2.24
CA ALA A 33 -19.49 -29.67 -3.34
C ALA A 33 -18.78 -28.33 -3.16
N ASP A 34 -18.08 -28.00 -4.23
CA ASP A 34 -17.68 -26.67 -4.65
C ASP A 34 -16.48 -26.04 -3.93
N LYS A 35 -15.38 -25.99 -4.68
CA LYS A 35 -14.26 -25.06 -4.49
C LYS A 35 -14.84 -23.67 -4.31
N LYS A 36 -14.74 -23.14 -3.09
CA LYS A 36 -15.38 -21.91 -2.70
C LYS A 36 -14.69 -20.71 -3.35
N ASP A 37 -15.38 -20.07 -4.29
CA ASP A 37 -14.97 -18.78 -4.83
C ASP A 37 -15.46 -17.66 -3.90
N PHE A 38 -14.52 -17.00 -3.21
CA PHE A 38 -14.82 -15.90 -2.31
C PHE A 38 -15.03 -14.57 -3.02
N SER A 39 -14.71 -14.46 -4.31
CA SER A 39 -14.81 -13.21 -5.07
C SER A 39 -16.26 -12.77 -5.31
N ASN A 40 -17.20 -13.72 -5.36
CA ASN A 40 -18.63 -13.53 -5.52
C ASN A 40 -19.42 -14.27 -4.43
N ASN A 41 -19.03 -14.14 -3.16
CA ASN A 41 -19.75 -14.77 -2.04
C ASN A 41 -21.15 -14.14 -1.86
N THR A 42 -22.15 -14.70 -2.53
CA THR A 42 -23.57 -14.34 -2.39
C THR A 42 -24.21 -14.87 -1.11
N GLY A 43 -23.44 -15.56 -0.25
CA GLY A 43 -23.95 -16.37 0.85
C GLY A 43 -24.33 -17.77 0.38
N GLY A 44 -24.07 -18.77 1.23
CA GLY A 44 -24.49 -20.17 1.01
C GLY A 44 -25.72 -20.53 1.85
N GLU A 45 -26.27 -21.74 1.69
CA GLU A 45 -27.35 -22.22 2.56
C GLU A 45 -26.89 -22.24 4.04
N VAL A 46 -27.77 -21.84 4.96
CA VAL A 46 -27.49 -21.82 6.42
C VAL A 46 -27.04 -23.19 6.94
N ALA A 47 -27.52 -24.28 6.32
CA ALA A 47 -27.13 -25.65 6.64
C ALA A 47 -25.64 -25.94 6.33
N ASP A 48 -25.05 -25.28 5.33
CA ASP A 48 -23.63 -25.42 5.02
C ASP A 48 -22.74 -24.58 5.93
N ALA A 49 -23.25 -23.47 6.48
CA ALA A 49 -22.53 -22.68 7.49
C ALA A 49 -22.25 -23.48 8.77
N GLN A 50 -23.13 -24.42 9.16
CA GLN A 50 -22.94 -25.29 10.33
C GLN A 50 -21.75 -26.25 10.21
N LYS A 51 -21.34 -26.57 8.98
CA LYS A 51 -20.16 -27.41 8.70
C LYS A 51 -18.86 -26.62 8.75
N GLN A 52 -18.92 -25.31 8.50
CA GLN A 52 -17.74 -24.45 8.44
C GLN A 52 -17.34 -24.03 9.85
N LYS A 53 -16.08 -24.25 10.19
CA LYS A 53 -15.53 -24.01 11.53
C LYS A 53 -14.27 -23.17 11.42
N VAL A 54 -13.96 -22.37 12.43
CA VAL A 54 -12.82 -21.46 12.46
C VAL A 54 -12.11 -21.55 13.80
N LEU A 55 -10.80 -21.77 13.75
CA LEU A 55 -9.89 -21.47 14.85
C LEU A 55 -9.02 -20.30 14.41
N TYR A 56 -9.12 -19.16 15.10
CA TYR A 56 -8.32 -17.98 14.85
C TYR A 56 -7.32 -17.79 15.99
N ILE A 57 -6.03 -17.79 15.68
CA ILE A 57 -4.93 -17.66 16.63
C ILE A 57 -4.20 -16.35 16.35
N ILE A 58 -4.16 -15.47 17.36
CA ILE A 58 -3.35 -14.26 17.36
C ILE A 58 -2.11 -14.52 18.22
N VAL A 59 -0.93 -14.32 17.63
CA VAL A 59 0.35 -14.43 18.32
C VAL A 59 0.97 -13.05 18.38
N ASP A 60 0.74 -12.33 19.49
CA ASP A 60 1.21 -10.96 19.62
C ASP A 60 2.73 -10.88 19.49
N GLY A 61 3.20 -9.84 18.81
CA GLY A 61 4.63 -9.51 18.70
C GLY A 61 5.47 -10.46 17.85
N ALA A 62 4.88 -11.53 17.30
CA ALA A 62 5.59 -12.51 16.49
C ALA A 62 5.95 -11.93 15.10
N ARG A 63 7.20 -11.47 14.99
CA ARG A 63 7.78 -10.97 13.74
C ARG A 63 7.82 -12.06 12.66
N GLY A 64 7.26 -11.77 11.49
CA GLY A 64 7.11 -12.76 10.41
C GLY A 64 8.44 -13.36 9.94
N GLU A 65 9.48 -12.54 9.80
CA GLU A 65 10.82 -13.03 9.45
C GLU A 65 11.40 -13.97 10.52
N SER A 66 11.09 -13.76 11.79
CA SER A 66 11.56 -14.61 12.88
C SER A 66 10.83 -15.95 12.92
N ILE A 67 9.53 -15.98 12.60
CA ILE A 67 8.76 -17.22 12.47
C ILE A 67 9.41 -18.17 11.46
N PHE A 68 9.90 -17.64 10.33
CA PHE A 68 10.60 -18.45 9.32
C PHE A 68 11.98 -18.96 9.78
N LYS A 69 12.66 -18.21 10.66
CA LYS A 69 14.01 -18.51 11.14
C LYS A 69 14.01 -19.38 12.41
N SER A 70 12.88 -19.51 13.10
CA SER A 70 12.74 -20.31 14.32
C SER A 70 12.29 -21.75 14.02
N PRO A 71 12.54 -22.71 14.93
CA PRO A 71 12.06 -24.09 14.79
C PRO A 71 10.53 -24.20 14.95
N THR A 72 9.79 -24.13 13.84
CA THR A 72 8.31 -24.22 13.85
C THR A 72 7.81 -25.40 13.01
N PRO A 73 7.95 -26.66 13.47
CA PRO A 73 7.62 -27.85 12.68
C PRO A 73 6.11 -28.00 12.37
N ASN A 74 5.22 -27.50 13.23
CA ASN A 74 3.78 -27.57 12.97
C ASN A 74 3.34 -26.53 11.94
N LEU A 75 3.80 -25.28 12.07
CA LEU A 75 3.59 -24.24 11.07
C LEU A 75 4.20 -24.64 9.72
N SER A 76 5.42 -25.20 9.72
CA SER A 76 6.08 -25.73 8.50
C SER A 76 5.26 -26.80 7.79
N ARG A 77 4.45 -27.57 8.52
CA ARG A 77 3.52 -28.54 7.93
C ARG A 77 2.28 -27.87 7.36
N MET A 78 1.74 -26.88 8.07
CA MET A 78 0.55 -26.13 7.65
C MET A 78 0.79 -25.34 6.36
N ILE A 79 1.94 -24.70 6.20
CA ILE A 79 2.25 -23.91 4.98
C ILE A 79 2.29 -24.77 3.69
N LYS A 80 2.50 -26.09 3.80
CA LYS A 80 2.48 -27.02 2.65
C LYS A 80 1.08 -27.23 2.07
N THR A 81 0.04 -26.92 2.84
CA THR A 81 -1.37 -26.95 2.41
C THR A 81 -2.10 -25.74 2.98
N GLY A 82 -1.51 -24.55 2.78
CA GLY A 82 -2.06 -23.30 3.27
C GLY A 82 -1.64 -22.10 2.43
N MET A 83 -2.29 -20.97 2.67
CA MET A 83 -1.90 -19.67 2.15
C MET A 83 -1.05 -18.98 3.20
N PHE A 84 0.12 -18.44 2.81
CA PHE A 84 1.08 -17.95 3.78
C PHE A 84 1.88 -16.74 3.30
N THR A 85 2.16 -15.82 4.22
CA THR A 85 3.19 -14.79 4.06
C THR A 85 3.91 -14.52 5.37
N ILE A 86 5.22 -14.30 5.29
CA ILE A 86 6.02 -13.68 6.36
C ILE A 86 6.22 -12.19 6.17
N ASN A 87 5.75 -11.64 5.05
CA ASN A 87 5.93 -10.23 4.70
C ASN A 87 4.65 -9.44 4.96
N SER A 88 3.78 -9.92 5.84
CA SER A 88 2.60 -9.14 6.22
C SER A 88 3.03 -7.86 6.95
N VAL A 89 2.15 -6.86 6.92
CA VAL A 89 2.38 -5.54 7.50
C VAL A 89 1.17 -5.17 8.33
N SER A 90 1.42 -4.81 9.60
CA SER A 90 0.40 -4.26 10.52
C SER A 90 0.10 -2.79 10.24
N ASP A 91 -0.78 -2.16 11.05
CA ASP A 91 -0.97 -0.72 10.97
C ASP A 91 0.33 0.05 11.22
N GLU A 92 0.53 1.14 10.48
CA GLU A 92 1.73 1.97 10.52
C GLU A 92 1.98 2.68 11.86
N ASN A 93 0.96 2.82 12.73
CA ASN A 93 1.14 3.39 14.07
C ASN A 93 1.89 2.41 15.00
N GLY A 94 1.95 1.11 14.66
CA GLY A 94 2.64 0.09 15.45
C GLY A 94 2.00 -0.21 16.82
N LEU A 95 0.74 0.18 17.02
CA LEU A 95 -0.02 -0.03 18.26
C LEU A 95 -0.70 -1.40 18.27
N ASN A 96 -0.77 -2.03 19.44
CA ASN A 96 -1.51 -3.27 19.63
C ASN A 96 -3.01 -3.04 19.38
N SER A 97 -3.57 -1.99 20.00
CA SER A 97 -5.00 -1.66 19.89
C SER A 97 -5.47 -1.48 18.46
N THR A 98 -4.72 -0.73 17.65
CA THR A 98 -5.05 -0.50 16.23
C THR A 98 -4.96 -1.77 15.42
N SER A 99 -3.86 -2.52 15.53
CA SER A 99 -3.67 -3.77 14.78
C SER A 99 -4.71 -4.83 15.12
N TRP A 100 -5.08 -4.98 16.41
CA TRP A 100 -6.16 -5.88 16.79
C TRP A 100 -7.50 -5.42 16.24
N ALA A 101 -7.78 -4.11 16.24
CA ALA A 101 -9.02 -3.57 15.66
C ALA A 101 -9.10 -3.83 14.15
N ASP A 102 -8.02 -3.62 13.39
CA ASP A 102 -7.94 -3.99 11.97
C ASP A 102 -8.26 -5.48 11.78
N MET A 103 -7.58 -6.34 12.56
CA MET A 103 -7.65 -7.81 12.49
C MET A 103 -9.01 -8.41 12.85
N LEU A 104 -9.81 -7.70 13.62
CA LEU A 104 -11.07 -8.22 14.14
C LEU A 104 -12.30 -7.51 13.54
N THR A 105 -12.13 -6.27 13.05
CA THR A 105 -13.20 -5.53 12.36
C THR A 105 -13.16 -5.69 10.84
N GLY A 106 -11.97 -5.74 10.24
CA GLY A 106 -11.76 -5.75 8.80
C GLY A 106 -11.88 -4.36 8.15
N TYR A 107 -11.87 -3.31 8.96
CA TYR A 107 -11.82 -1.92 8.52
C TYR A 107 -10.47 -1.30 8.89
N ASP A 108 -10.09 -0.24 8.18
CA ASP A 108 -8.87 0.52 8.47
C ASP A 108 -9.13 1.52 9.63
N LYS A 109 -8.06 1.92 10.34
CA LYS A 109 -8.12 2.92 11.43
C LYS A 109 -8.81 4.22 11.05
N THR A 110 -8.80 4.61 9.78
CA THR A 110 -9.53 5.77 9.27
C THR A 110 -11.05 5.64 9.46
N LYS A 111 -11.59 4.42 9.50
CA LYS A 111 -12.99 4.10 9.80
C LYS A 111 -13.22 3.79 11.27
N HIS A 112 -12.59 2.75 11.83
CA HIS A 112 -12.90 2.30 13.20
C HIS A 112 -12.36 3.24 14.30
N LYS A 113 -11.46 4.19 13.96
CA LYS A 113 -10.92 5.24 14.85
C LYS A 113 -10.22 4.75 16.12
N VAL A 114 -9.80 3.50 16.19
CA VAL A 114 -8.89 3.03 17.25
C VAL A 114 -7.50 3.43 16.83
N ILE A 115 -7.01 4.54 17.39
CA ILE A 115 -5.70 5.14 17.04
C ILE A 115 -4.81 5.34 18.27
N SER A 116 -5.23 4.82 19.42
CA SER A 116 -4.58 4.91 20.73
C SER A 116 -4.85 3.62 21.53
N GLU A 117 -3.98 3.31 22.50
CA GLU A 117 -4.09 2.09 23.35
C GLU A 117 -5.25 2.15 24.36
N ASP A 118 -5.81 3.33 24.62
CA ASP A 118 -6.97 3.53 25.50
C ASP A 118 -8.32 3.38 24.79
N PHE A 119 -8.31 3.20 23.46
CA PHE A 119 -9.49 3.10 22.59
C PHE A 119 -10.41 4.34 22.64
N ALA A 120 -9.90 5.52 23.04
CA ALA A 120 -10.69 6.74 23.10
C ALA A 120 -11.25 7.15 21.73
N ASN A 121 -12.49 7.64 21.70
CA ASN A 121 -13.18 8.16 20.51
C ASN A 121 -13.28 7.16 19.32
N ASN A 122 -13.23 5.86 19.60
CA ASN A 122 -13.41 4.83 18.58
C ASN A 122 -14.83 4.83 17.99
N LYS A 123 -14.99 4.15 16.85
CA LYS A 123 -16.28 3.94 16.15
C LYS A 123 -16.64 2.47 16.02
N LEU A 124 -16.31 1.64 17.01
CA LEU A 124 -16.54 0.19 16.97
C LEU A 124 -18.03 -0.19 16.95
N THR A 125 -18.94 0.72 17.34
CA THR A 125 -20.39 0.53 17.16
C THR A 125 -20.79 0.53 15.68
N ASP A 126 -20.23 1.45 14.89
CA ASP A 126 -20.49 1.55 13.44
C ASP A 126 -19.71 0.50 12.64
N TYR A 127 -18.53 0.13 13.16
CA TYR A 127 -17.60 -0.82 12.56
C TYR A 127 -17.38 -2.01 13.50
N PRO A 128 -18.42 -2.85 13.70
CA PRO A 128 -18.36 -3.92 14.67
C PRO A 128 -17.45 -5.05 14.22
N MET A 129 -17.01 -5.81 15.21
CA MET A 129 -16.17 -6.99 15.02
C MET A 129 -16.87 -8.10 14.27
N PHE A 130 -16.06 -9.00 13.72
CA PHE A 130 -16.56 -10.15 12.99
C PHE A 130 -17.46 -11.07 13.84
N PHE A 131 -17.26 -11.16 15.17
CA PHE A 131 -18.16 -11.92 16.04
C PHE A 131 -19.61 -11.45 15.97
N LYS A 132 -19.84 -10.13 16.00
CA LYS A 132 -21.18 -9.57 15.80
C LYS A 132 -21.75 -9.96 14.43
N ARG A 133 -20.93 -9.91 13.37
CA ARG A 133 -21.34 -10.33 12.02
C ARG A 133 -21.70 -11.82 11.97
N VAL A 134 -20.96 -12.68 12.66
CA VAL A 134 -21.28 -14.11 12.79
C VAL A 134 -22.61 -14.31 13.51
N LYS A 135 -22.84 -13.61 14.62
CA LYS A 135 -24.08 -13.70 15.40
C LYS A 135 -25.31 -13.16 14.71
N ASP A 136 -25.17 -12.06 13.95
CA ASP A 136 -26.28 -11.48 13.22
C ASP A 136 -26.73 -12.35 12.03
N ASN A 137 -25.88 -13.28 11.56
CA ASN A 137 -26.14 -14.09 10.35
C ASN A 137 -26.24 -15.60 10.61
N THR A 138 -25.83 -16.08 11.79
CA THR A 138 -25.77 -17.52 12.11
C THR A 138 -26.07 -17.78 13.59
N ALA A 139 -26.44 -19.01 13.91
CA ALA A 139 -26.55 -19.50 15.29
C ALA A 139 -25.27 -20.17 15.80
N LEU A 140 -24.13 -19.99 15.11
CA LEU A 140 -22.88 -20.66 15.44
C LEU A 140 -22.38 -20.24 16.82
N ARG A 141 -21.87 -21.20 17.60
CA ARG A 141 -21.23 -20.92 18.88
C ARG A 141 -19.88 -20.25 18.66
N THR A 142 -19.64 -19.18 19.40
CA THR A 142 -18.43 -18.37 19.28
C THR A 142 -17.74 -18.20 20.64
N ALA A 143 -16.43 -18.40 20.71
CA ALA A 143 -15.66 -18.28 21.93
C ALA A 143 -14.36 -17.50 21.70
N ALA A 144 -13.91 -16.76 22.71
CA ALA A 144 -12.66 -16.03 22.70
C ALA A 144 -11.92 -16.19 24.04
N PHE A 145 -10.65 -16.58 23.96
CA PHE A 145 -9.75 -16.75 25.10
C PHE A 145 -8.50 -15.91 24.85
N SER A 146 -8.13 -15.03 25.79
CA SER A 146 -7.07 -14.04 25.56
C SER A 146 -6.25 -13.79 26.82
N ILE A 147 -5.05 -13.23 26.67
CA ILE A 147 -4.28 -12.64 27.77
C ILE A 147 -4.64 -11.16 27.92
N SER A 148 -4.80 -10.47 26.79
CA SER A 148 -5.02 -9.03 26.73
C SER A 148 -6.39 -8.63 27.27
N GLN A 149 -6.42 -8.04 28.47
CA GLN A 149 -7.65 -7.52 29.06
C GLN A 149 -8.29 -6.40 28.21
N SER A 150 -7.48 -5.55 27.58
CA SER A 150 -7.96 -4.49 26.69
C SER A 150 -8.60 -5.07 25.42
N LEU A 151 -7.98 -6.07 24.77
CA LEU A 151 -8.58 -6.79 23.65
C LEU A 151 -9.91 -7.44 24.07
N SER A 152 -9.94 -8.18 25.18
CA SER A 152 -11.17 -8.84 25.63
C SER A 152 -12.30 -7.86 25.91
N SER A 153 -12.03 -6.79 26.67
CA SER A 153 -13.09 -5.88 27.15
C SER A 153 -13.47 -4.77 26.18
N LYS A 154 -12.58 -4.36 25.27
CA LYS A 154 -12.83 -3.26 24.32
C LYS A 154 -13.16 -3.74 22.91
N LEU A 155 -12.65 -4.91 22.53
CA LEU A 155 -12.74 -5.42 21.18
C LEU A 155 -13.69 -6.62 21.09
N ILE A 156 -13.57 -7.63 21.96
CA ILE A 156 -14.41 -8.83 21.85
C ILE A 156 -15.85 -8.58 22.32
N SER A 157 -16.69 -8.11 21.40
CA SER A 157 -18.14 -7.98 21.59
C SER A 157 -18.89 -9.15 20.94
N ASN A 158 -20.03 -9.54 21.52
CA ASN A 158 -20.98 -10.51 20.95
C ASN A 158 -20.47 -11.95 20.78
N ALA A 159 -19.33 -12.33 21.37
CA ALA A 159 -18.99 -13.74 21.52
C ALA A 159 -19.83 -14.38 22.66
N ASP A 160 -20.27 -15.63 22.52
CA ASP A 160 -20.97 -16.36 23.60
C ASP A 160 -20.08 -16.58 24.82
N VAL A 161 -18.79 -16.81 24.58
CA VAL A 161 -17.77 -16.95 25.62
C VAL A 161 -16.67 -15.94 25.34
N ASN A 162 -16.32 -15.15 26.35
CA ASN A 162 -15.18 -14.25 26.34
C ASN A 162 -14.50 -14.33 27.71
N SER A 163 -13.23 -14.75 27.75
CA SER A 163 -12.49 -14.93 29.00
C SER A 163 -11.03 -14.54 28.86
N THR A 164 -10.48 -13.98 29.93
CA THR A 164 -9.08 -13.57 30.04
C THR A 164 -8.31 -14.45 31.01
N PHE A 165 -7.03 -14.67 30.72
CA PHE A 165 -6.14 -15.51 31.51
C PHE A 165 -4.78 -14.85 31.73
N ALA A 166 -4.06 -15.32 32.74
CA ALA A 166 -2.74 -14.77 33.09
C ALA A 166 -1.59 -15.32 32.22
N THR A 167 -1.73 -16.54 31.67
CA THR A 167 -0.66 -17.25 30.97
C THR A 167 -1.13 -17.86 29.66
N ASP A 168 -0.22 -17.95 28.68
CA ASP A 168 -0.50 -18.58 27.38
C ASP A 168 -0.92 -20.05 27.54
N GLU A 169 -0.35 -20.76 28.53
CA GLU A 169 -0.73 -22.14 28.84
C GLU A 169 -2.20 -22.24 29.30
N ALA A 170 -2.69 -21.27 30.07
CA ALA A 170 -4.09 -21.23 30.49
C ALA A 170 -5.02 -20.90 29.31
N VAL A 171 -4.63 -19.98 28.41
CA VAL A 171 -5.37 -19.73 27.15
C VAL A 171 -5.43 -20.99 26.30
N LYS A 172 -4.29 -21.68 26.12
CA LYS A 172 -4.22 -22.95 25.38
C LYS A 172 -5.17 -23.98 25.98
N THR A 173 -5.13 -24.15 27.31
CA THR A 173 -5.95 -25.12 28.03
C THR A 173 -7.45 -24.83 27.85
N ALA A 174 -7.87 -23.57 28.04
CA ALA A 174 -9.25 -23.16 27.82
C ALA A 174 -9.69 -23.37 26.36
N THR A 175 -8.80 -23.09 25.41
CA THR A 175 -9.06 -23.30 23.98
C THR A 175 -9.20 -24.79 23.66
N LEU A 176 -8.37 -25.67 24.24
CA LEU A 176 -8.51 -27.12 24.09
C LEU A 176 -9.86 -27.62 24.66
N THR A 177 -10.28 -27.09 25.82
CA THR A 177 -11.59 -27.41 26.41
C THR A 177 -12.74 -27.01 25.49
N GLU A 178 -12.70 -25.80 24.92
CA GLU A 178 -13.73 -25.36 23.97
C GLU A 178 -13.70 -26.16 22.67
N LEU A 179 -12.51 -26.49 22.13
CA LEU A 179 -12.40 -27.34 20.94
C LEU A 179 -12.88 -28.78 21.16
N ALA A 180 -13.04 -29.24 22.41
CA ALA A 180 -13.69 -30.50 22.71
C ALA A 180 -15.23 -30.40 22.77
N ASN A 181 -15.79 -29.18 22.84
CA ASN A 181 -17.23 -28.94 22.83
C ASN A 181 -17.78 -29.14 21.41
N ASN A 182 -18.74 -30.06 21.22
CA ASN A 182 -19.33 -30.35 19.91
C ASN A 182 -19.93 -29.12 19.22
N ASP A 183 -20.44 -28.15 19.99
CA ASP A 183 -21.07 -26.94 19.44
C ASP A 183 -20.05 -25.89 18.98
N ALA A 184 -18.79 -25.98 19.40
CA ALA A 184 -17.76 -25.01 19.06
C ALA A 184 -17.67 -24.80 17.54
N ALA A 185 -17.69 -23.53 17.11
CA ALA A 185 -17.68 -23.19 15.69
C ALA A 185 -16.69 -22.10 15.32
N VAL A 186 -16.60 -21.03 16.11
CA VAL A 186 -15.65 -19.94 15.87
C VAL A 186 -14.92 -19.66 17.17
N VAL A 187 -13.65 -20.07 17.24
CA VAL A 187 -12.83 -19.96 18.45
C VAL A 187 -11.66 -19.03 18.18
N LEU A 188 -11.51 -17.98 18.98
CA LEU A 188 -10.36 -17.08 18.99
C LEU A 188 -9.46 -17.40 20.19
N ALA A 189 -8.16 -17.55 19.96
CA ALA A 189 -7.14 -17.65 20.99
C ALA A 189 -6.07 -16.57 20.76
N GLU A 190 -5.79 -15.76 21.78
CA GLU A 190 -4.75 -14.73 21.74
C GLU A 190 -3.66 -15.03 22.76
N PHE A 191 -2.41 -15.03 22.28
CA PHE A 191 -1.21 -15.36 23.06
C PHE A 191 -0.19 -14.21 23.04
N GLN A 192 0.45 -13.96 24.19
CA GLN A 192 1.41 -12.85 24.36
C GLN A 192 2.84 -13.26 24.72
N GLY A 193 3.11 -14.55 24.92
CA GLY A 193 4.41 -15.03 25.35
C GLY A 193 5.54 -14.62 24.40
N VAL A 194 5.26 -14.55 23.10
CA VAL A 194 6.23 -14.09 22.08
C VAL A 194 6.51 -12.59 22.21
N ASP A 195 5.48 -11.74 22.30
CA ASP A 195 5.67 -10.29 22.54
C ASP A 195 6.38 -10.01 23.86
N LYS A 196 6.03 -10.71 24.94
CA LYS A 196 6.69 -10.58 26.24
C LYS A 196 8.17 -10.95 26.18
N ALA A 197 8.52 -12.07 25.53
CA ALA A 197 9.90 -12.46 25.33
C ALA A 197 10.65 -11.44 24.45
N GLY A 198 10.00 -10.93 23.41
CA GLY A 198 10.57 -9.92 22.52
C GLY A 198 10.83 -8.59 23.23
N ALA A 199 9.88 -8.12 24.04
CA ALA A 199 10.01 -6.91 24.83
C ALA A 199 11.13 -7.01 25.88
N GLN A 200 11.32 -8.19 26.46
CA GLN A 200 12.34 -8.42 27.49
C GLN A 200 13.74 -8.66 26.92
N TYR A 201 13.86 -9.38 25.80
CA TYR A 201 15.15 -9.89 25.31
C TYR A 201 15.50 -9.46 23.87
N GLY A 202 14.51 -9.10 23.05
CA GLY A 202 14.66 -8.67 21.65
C GLY A 202 13.82 -9.49 20.66
N TYR A 203 13.33 -8.83 19.60
CA TYR A 203 12.36 -9.35 18.63
C TYR A 203 12.99 -9.99 17.36
N ASP A 204 14.05 -10.77 17.52
CA ASP A 204 14.67 -11.47 16.40
C ASP A 204 15.00 -12.92 16.74
N ALA A 205 14.91 -13.82 15.75
CA ALA A 205 15.16 -15.24 15.94
C ALA A 205 16.60 -15.57 16.38
N SER A 206 17.54 -14.64 16.21
CA SER A 206 18.88 -14.75 16.81
C SER A 206 18.88 -14.66 18.34
N VAL A 207 17.82 -14.16 18.96
CA VAL A 207 17.62 -14.13 20.42
C VAL A 207 17.01 -15.46 20.88
N PRO A 208 17.73 -16.29 21.66
CA PRO A 208 17.27 -17.64 22.00
C PRO A 208 15.92 -17.67 22.75
N GLN A 209 15.67 -16.73 23.66
CA GLN A 209 14.44 -16.65 24.45
C GLN A 209 13.23 -16.36 23.57
N TYR A 210 13.38 -15.47 22.60
CA TYR A 210 12.32 -15.13 21.66
C TYR A 210 12.05 -16.27 20.66
N ALA A 211 13.10 -16.91 20.13
CA ALA A 211 12.96 -18.11 19.30
C ALA A 211 12.32 -19.28 20.06
N ALA A 212 12.65 -19.45 21.34
CA ALA A 212 12.03 -20.46 22.21
C ALA A 212 10.54 -20.17 22.47
N ALA A 213 10.17 -18.91 22.69
CA ALA A 213 8.77 -18.51 22.81
C ALA A 213 7.97 -18.80 21.54
N ILE A 214 8.55 -18.53 20.36
CA ILE A 214 7.96 -18.89 19.06
C ILE A 214 7.77 -20.41 18.95
N THR A 215 8.79 -21.19 19.32
CA THR A 215 8.75 -22.66 19.29
C THR A 215 7.68 -23.23 20.23
N ASN A 216 7.49 -22.61 21.40
CA ASN A 216 6.46 -23.00 22.35
C ASN A 216 5.04 -22.75 21.79
N ILE A 217 4.82 -21.60 21.15
CA ILE A 217 3.55 -21.33 20.46
C ILE A 217 3.31 -22.30 19.28
N ASP A 218 4.33 -22.67 18.50
CA ASP A 218 4.19 -23.70 17.46
C ASP A 218 3.72 -25.04 18.05
N THR A 219 4.22 -25.41 19.23
CA THR A 219 3.78 -26.61 19.95
C THR A 219 2.30 -26.52 20.32
N TYR A 220 1.86 -25.39 20.87
CA TYR A 220 0.45 -25.17 21.22
C TYR A 220 -0.45 -25.23 19.98
N ILE A 221 -0.04 -24.64 18.86
CA ILE A 221 -0.77 -24.71 17.59
C ILE A 221 -0.89 -26.16 17.09
N GLY A 222 0.15 -26.97 17.27
CA GLY A 222 0.13 -28.40 17.02
C GLY A 222 -0.91 -29.14 17.87
N GLU A 223 -0.93 -28.89 19.18
CA GLU A 223 -1.91 -29.46 20.12
C GLU A 223 -3.35 -29.08 19.74
N LEU A 224 -3.61 -27.80 19.42
CA LEU A 224 -4.94 -27.32 19.02
C LEU A 224 -5.42 -27.95 17.72
N ASN A 225 -4.54 -28.09 16.71
CA ASN A 225 -4.86 -28.77 15.46
C ASN A 225 -5.15 -30.27 15.68
N ASN A 226 -4.44 -30.91 16.60
CA ASN A 226 -4.69 -32.31 16.95
C ASN A 226 -6.04 -32.46 17.68
N ALA A 227 -6.40 -31.52 18.56
CA ALA A 227 -7.69 -31.51 19.24
C ALA A 227 -8.85 -31.40 18.24
N ILE A 228 -8.73 -30.53 17.23
CA ILE A 228 -9.70 -30.42 16.13
C ILE A 228 -9.89 -31.78 15.43
N LYS A 229 -8.79 -32.46 15.08
CA LYS A 229 -8.84 -33.76 14.37
C LYS A 229 -9.38 -34.90 15.23
N ALA A 230 -9.28 -34.79 16.56
CA ALA A 230 -9.76 -35.79 17.50
C ALA A 230 -11.27 -35.69 17.77
N ARG A 231 -11.94 -34.62 17.31
CA ARG A 231 -13.39 -34.45 17.49
C ARG A 231 -14.15 -35.58 16.79
N ALA A 232 -15.14 -36.16 17.47
CA ALA A 232 -15.98 -37.23 16.91
C ALA A 232 -16.74 -36.79 15.65
N SER A 233 -17.06 -35.49 15.55
CA SER A 233 -17.73 -34.86 14.41
C SER A 233 -16.79 -34.39 13.29
N PHE A 234 -15.46 -34.56 13.43
CA PHE A 234 -14.48 -33.97 12.51
C PHE A 234 -14.73 -34.29 11.03
N SER A 235 -15.20 -35.50 10.71
CA SER A 235 -15.51 -35.91 9.32
C SER A 235 -16.66 -35.14 8.67
N LYS A 236 -17.46 -34.42 9.48
CA LYS A 236 -18.57 -33.57 9.03
C LYS A 236 -18.25 -32.07 9.14
N GLU A 237 -17.05 -31.75 9.59
CA GLU A 237 -16.59 -30.39 9.86
C GLU A 237 -15.52 -29.98 8.85
N ASN A 238 -15.50 -28.69 8.52
CA ASN A 238 -14.49 -28.11 7.64
C ASN A 238 -13.83 -26.91 8.35
N TRP A 239 -12.69 -27.18 8.97
CA TRP A 239 -11.97 -26.20 9.78
C TRP A 239 -11.03 -25.33 8.95
N LEU A 240 -11.15 -24.02 9.09
CA LEU A 240 -10.13 -23.06 8.76
C LEU A 240 -9.34 -22.74 10.04
N ILE A 241 -8.01 -22.87 9.98
CA ILE A 241 -7.12 -22.37 11.03
C ILE A 241 -6.44 -21.12 10.50
N VAL A 242 -6.72 -19.97 11.13
CA VAL A 242 -6.05 -18.69 10.86
C VAL A 242 -5.01 -18.46 11.94
N ILE A 243 -3.78 -18.15 11.55
CA ILE A 243 -2.70 -17.84 12.49
C ILE A 243 -2.03 -16.56 12.01
N ALA A 244 -2.03 -15.53 12.84
CA ALA A 244 -1.44 -14.25 12.48
C ALA A 244 -0.84 -13.54 13.69
N SER A 245 0.11 -12.64 13.44
CA SER A 245 0.55 -11.69 14.46
C SER A 245 -0.07 -10.32 14.25
N ASN A 246 -0.34 -9.63 15.34
CA ASN A 246 -0.87 -8.27 15.31
C ASN A 246 0.16 -7.26 14.81
N LYS A 247 1.43 -7.49 15.15
CA LYS A 247 2.59 -6.73 14.72
C LYS A 247 3.83 -7.61 14.88
N GLY A 248 4.97 -7.10 14.45
CA GLY A 248 6.26 -7.63 14.86
C GLY A 248 6.69 -7.01 16.18
N GLY A 249 7.94 -6.58 16.24
CA GLY A 249 8.43 -5.80 17.37
C GLY A 249 9.71 -5.05 17.03
N ASN A 250 10.11 -4.18 17.96
CA ASN A 250 11.21 -3.28 17.69
C ASN A 250 12.52 -4.07 17.54
N TYR A 251 13.19 -3.91 16.42
CA TYR A 251 14.49 -4.50 16.12
C TYR A 251 15.26 -3.56 15.19
N PRO A 252 16.59 -3.45 15.30
CA PRO A 252 17.38 -2.58 14.43
C PRO A 252 17.14 -2.89 12.95
N VAL A 253 16.89 -1.82 12.17
CA VAL A 253 16.76 -1.94 10.73
C VAL A 253 18.15 -2.02 10.12
N ILE A 254 18.42 -3.07 9.35
CA ILE A 254 19.68 -3.20 8.60
C ILE A 254 19.62 -2.18 7.44
N PRO A 255 20.53 -1.19 7.34
CA PRO A 255 20.44 -0.13 6.33
C PRO A 255 20.34 -0.65 4.90
N ALA A 256 21.04 -1.76 4.58
CA ALA A 256 21.01 -2.40 3.27
C ALA A 256 19.64 -3.06 2.93
N LEU A 257 18.79 -3.29 3.93
CA LEU A 257 17.45 -3.86 3.77
C LEU A 257 16.35 -2.79 3.91
N MET A 258 16.71 -1.52 4.09
CA MET A 258 15.75 -0.42 4.09
C MET A 258 15.25 -0.18 2.68
N ASP A 259 13.96 -0.40 2.49
CA ASP A 259 13.28 -0.20 1.22
C ASP A 259 12.36 1.03 1.23
N GLN A 260 12.46 1.87 2.26
CA GLN A 260 11.60 3.05 2.50
C GLN A 260 10.09 2.74 2.61
N THR A 261 9.71 1.47 2.62
CA THR A 261 8.33 1.01 2.77
C THR A 261 8.06 0.46 4.16
N LEU A 262 6.79 0.20 4.50
CA LEU A 262 6.44 -0.46 5.76
C LEU A 262 7.00 -1.91 5.82
N TYR A 263 7.30 -2.54 4.68
CA TYR A 263 7.89 -3.89 4.65
C TYR A 263 9.29 -3.96 5.27
N SER A 264 10.03 -2.84 5.32
CA SER A 264 11.37 -2.81 5.94
C SER A 264 11.35 -2.41 7.41
N LYS A 265 10.18 -2.18 8.03
CA LYS A 265 10.06 -1.83 9.46
C LYS A 265 9.81 -3.08 10.31
N PRO A 266 10.78 -3.55 11.13
CA PRO A 266 10.62 -4.77 11.93
C PRO A 266 9.43 -4.73 12.91
N LEU A 267 9.14 -3.54 13.46
CA LEU A 267 7.97 -3.31 14.32
C LEU A 267 6.66 -3.71 13.63
N LEU A 268 6.57 -3.48 12.32
CA LEU A 268 5.35 -3.69 11.55
C LEU A 268 5.32 -5.04 10.82
N ASN A 269 6.45 -5.76 10.79
CA ASN A 269 6.55 -7.02 10.08
C ASN A 269 5.80 -8.14 10.82
N SER A 270 4.55 -8.38 10.41
CA SER A 270 3.72 -9.48 10.89
C SER A 270 3.74 -10.67 9.92
N PHE A 271 2.99 -11.73 10.24
CA PHE A 271 2.74 -12.85 9.34
C PHE A 271 1.26 -13.24 9.33
N VAL A 272 0.85 -13.95 8.28
CA VAL A 272 -0.49 -14.53 8.16
C VAL A 272 -0.37 -15.94 7.56
N ILE A 273 -1.00 -16.92 8.20
CA ILE A 273 -1.24 -18.28 7.70
C ILE A 273 -2.75 -18.50 7.68
N LEU A 274 -3.29 -18.88 6.52
CA LEU A 274 -4.66 -19.38 6.36
C LEU A 274 -4.55 -20.86 5.97
N TYR A 275 -4.88 -21.75 6.89
CA TYR A 275 -4.66 -23.18 6.74
C TYR A 275 -5.98 -23.96 6.66
N ASN A 276 -6.03 -24.84 5.67
CA ASN A 276 -6.98 -25.93 5.61
C ASN A 276 -6.33 -27.09 4.82
N PRO A 277 -6.44 -28.35 5.25
CA PRO A 277 -5.75 -29.48 4.60
C PRO A 277 -6.04 -29.66 3.10
N ILE A 278 -7.17 -29.15 2.57
CA ILE A 278 -7.50 -29.23 1.14
C ILE A 278 -6.96 -28.05 0.31
N PHE A 279 -6.34 -27.04 0.93
CA PHE A 279 -5.71 -25.94 0.19
C PHE A 279 -4.42 -26.38 -0.48
N LYS A 280 -4.18 -25.83 -1.67
CA LYS A 280 -2.89 -25.83 -2.35
C LYS A 280 -1.98 -24.80 -1.67
N SER A 281 -0.72 -25.20 -1.42
CA SER A 281 0.29 -24.27 -0.90
C SER A 281 0.38 -23.02 -1.79
N THR A 282 0.23 -21.85 -1.18
CA THR A 282 0.37 -20.55 -1.84
C THR A 282 1.19 -19.63 -0.95
N ILE A 283 2.36 -19.19 -1.45
CA ILE A 283 3.25 -18.28 -0.74
C ILE A 283 3.14 -16.90 -1.37
N TYR A 284 2.85 -15.90 -0.55
CA TYR A 284 2.78 -14.50 -0.95
C TYR A 284 4.02 -13.77 -0.44
N ASN A 285 4.82 -13.28 -1.38
CA ASN A 285 6.00 -12.46 -1.07
C ASN A 285 5.69 -10.99 -1.31
N LYS A 286 6.37 -10.11 -0.58
CA LYS A 286 6.37 -8.68 -0.91
C LYS A 286 6.92 -8.46 -2.34
N PRO A 287 6.54 -7.38 -3.04
CA PRO A 287 7.08 -7.05 -4.35
C PRO A 287 8.62 -6.98 -4.35
N THR A 288 9.26 -7.28 -5.50
CA THR A 288 10.72 -7.39 -5.60
C THR A 288 11.45 -6.04 -5.67
N ASN A 289 10.82 -5.01 -6.25
CA ASN A 289 11.44 -3.68 -6.44
C ASN A 289 10.86 -2.66 -5.46
N LEU A 290 11.29 -2.75 -4.20
CA LEU A 290 10.82 -1.84 -3.14
C LEU A 290 11.82 -0.72 -2.84
N ASN A 291 13.11 -0.92 -3.15
CA ASN A 291 14.19 0.04 -2.83
C ASN A 291 14.21 1.30 -3.70
N SER A 292 13.39 1.33 -4.75
CA SER A 292 13.23 2.48 -5.64
C SER A 292 11.82 2.41 -6.19
N LEU A 293 10.84 2.92 -5.44
CA LEU A 293 9.54 3.16 -6.05
C LEU A 293 9.74 4.16 -7.19
N PRO A 294 9.21 3.89 -8.40
CA PRO A 294 9.43 4.77 -9.53
C PRO A 294 8.66 6.07 -9.35
N TYR A 295 9.22 7.16 -9.88
CA TYR A 295 8.40 8.31 -10.20
C TYR A 295 7.58 7.95 -11.44
N TYR A 296 6.25 7.99 -11.33
CA TYR A 296 5.36 7.56 -12.39
C TYR A 296 4.20 8.54 -12.58
N GLY A 297 3.60 8.49 -13.77
CA GLY A 297 2.43 9.28 -14.13
C GLY A 297 2.28 9.39 -15.64
N SER A 298 1.48 10.36 -16.06
CA SER A 298 1.32 10.76 -17.45
C SER A 298 1.56 12.26 -17.57
N TYR A 299 2.61 12.67 -18.28
CA TYR A 299 2.91 14.07 -18.53
C TYR A 299 2.50 14.48 -19.95
N GLY A 300 2.22 15.76 -20.14
CA GLY A 300 2.00 16.33 -21.48
C GLY A 300 3.33 16.68 -22.14
N LYS A 301 3.62 16.07 -23.30
CA LYS A 301 4.85 16.29 -24.06
C LYS A 301 4.95 17.73 -24.57
N LEU A 302 5.96 18.48 -24.13
CA LEU A 302 6.32 19.78 -24.68
C LEU A 302 7.39 19.56 -25.76
N SER A 303 6.96 19.54 -27.02
CA SER A 303 7.81 19.32 -28.19
C SER A 303 7.39 20.21 -29.35
N GLY A 304 8.37 20.75 -30.08
CA GLY A 304 8.12 21.69 -31.18
C GLY A 304 7.41 22.95 -30.67
N ASP A 305 6.25 23.26 -31.24
CA ASP A 305 5.45 24.43 -30.89
C ASP A 305 4.37 24.19 -29.81
N THR A 306 4.42 23.02 -29.14
CA THR A 306 3.50 22.68 -28.07
C THR A 306 3.81 23.51 -26.81
N LEU A 307 2.80 24.21 -26.30
CA LEU A 307 2.89 24.96 -25.05
C LEU A 307 1.62 24.82 -24.21
N ALA A 308 1.79 24.95 -22.91
CA ALA A 308 0.70 25.14 -21.96
C ALA A 308 0.81 26.52 -21.32
N SER A 309 -0.30 27.21 -21.15
CA SER A 309 -0.32 28.55 -20.55
C SER A 309 -1.44 28.74 -19.54
N VAL A 310 -1.18 29.59 -18.55
CA VAL A 310 -2.23 30.21 -17.74
C VAL A 310 -2.64 31.49 -18.47
N ASP A 311 -3.94 31.79 -18.48
CA ASP A 311 -4.48 33.03 -19.03
C ASP A 311 -3.72 34.28 -18.52
N ALA A 312 -3.58 35.30 -19.35
CA ALA A 312 -2.79 36.50 -19.05
C ALA A 312 -3.29 37.26 -17.80
N VAL A 313 -4.60 37.36 -17.61
CA VAL A 313 -5.18 38.07 -16.46
C VAL A 313 -4.91 37.29 -15.18
N LYS A 314 -5.13 35.97 -15.21
CA LYS A 314 -4.83 35.07 -14.09
C LYS A 314 -3.33 35.03 -13.76
N SER A 315 -2.49 35.18 -14.78
CA SER A 315 -1.04 35.17 -14.66
C SER A 315 -0.49 36.36 -13.87
N ASN A 316 -1.29 37.40 -13.59
CA ASN A 316 -0.90 38.50 -12.72
C ASN A 316 -0.51 38.05 -11.30
N ALA A 317 -0.96 36.86 -10.85
CA ALA A 317 -0.51 36.26 -9.59
C ALA A 317 1.00 35.94 -9.57
N TYR A 318 1.64 35.85 -10.73
CA TYR A 318 3.05 35.48 -10.92
C TYR A 318 3.92 36.65 -11.39
N ASN A 319 3.42 37.87 -11.19
CA ASN A 319 4.17 39.11 -11.34
C ASN A 319 4.99 39.36 -10.08
N PHE A 320 6.33 39.30 -10.20
CA PHE A 320 7.24 39.38 -9.06
C PHE A 320 7.70 40.79 -8.71
N GLY A 321 7.23 41.81 -9.45
CA GLY A 321 7.41 43.22 -9.15
C GLY A 321 8.85 43.64 -8.91
N THR A 322 9.01 44.76 -8.20
CA THR A 322 10.29 45.21 -7.62
C THR A 322 10.42 44.84 -6.15
N THR A 323 9.34 44.37 -5.52
CA THR A 323 9.21 44.02 -4.10
C THR A 323 8.62 42.62 -3.92
N GLY A 324 8.71 42.06 -2.71
CA GLY A 324 8.17 40.74 -2.37
C GLY A 324 9.18 39.61 -2.54
N GLU A 325 8.82 38.45 -1.98
CA GLU A 325 9.65 37.25 -1.95
C GLU A 325 8.89 36.08 -2.55
N TYR A 326 9.59 35.24 -3.32
CA TYR A 326 8.97 34.20 -4.14
C TYR A 326 9.89 33.01 -4.26
N THR A 327 9.31 31.81 -4.38
CA THR A 327 10.05 30.60 -4.75
C THR A 327 9.31 29.91 -5.89
N VAL A 328 10.03 29.53 -6.93
CA VAL A 328 9.53 28.73 -8.06
C VAL A 328 10.33 27.45 -8.13
N GLU A 329 9.66 26.30 -8.16
CA GLU A 329 10.26 24.98 -8.30
C GLU A 329 9.44 24.12 -9.28
N PHE A 330 10.08 23.22 -10.01
CA PHE A 330 9.43 22.23 -10.85
C PHE A 330 10.38 21.07 -11.18
N LYS A 331 9.82 19.92 -11.56
CA LYS A 331 10.59 18.81 -12.10
C LYS A 331 10.69 18.93 -13.61
N LEU A 332 11.91 18.81 -14.13
CA LEU A 332 12.23 18.88 -15.56
C LEU A 332 12.88 17.57 -16.02
N LYS A 333 12.40 17.01 -17.13
CA LYS A 333 13.12 15.97 -17.88
C LYS A 333 13.24 16.43 -19.32
N VAL A 334 14.47 16.52 -19.82
CA VAL A 334 14.75 16.86 -21.21
C VAL A 334 15.02 15.58 -21.98
N GLN A 335 14.25 15.27 -23.01
CA GLN A 335 14.53 14.13 -23.92
C GLN A 335 15.47 14.53 -25.04
N ALA A 336 15.30 15.73 -25.56
CA ALA A 336 16.15 16.29 -26.59
C ALA A 336 16.34 17.77 -26.28
N PHE A 337 17.58 18.18 -26.12
CA PHE A 337 17.87 19.59 -26.02
C PHE A 337 17.54 20.28 -27.35
N GLY A 338 16.87 21.43 -27.29
CA GLY A 338 16.74 22.34 -28.42
C GLY A 338 18.05 23.04 -28.75
N THR A 339 17.98 24.08 -29.57
CA THR A 339 19.13 24.94 -29.87
C THR A 339 19.52 25.82 -28.66
N LEU A 340 20.38 26.82 -28.88
CA LEU A 340 20.66 27.83 -27.88
C LEU A 340 19.35 28.48 -27.42
N ASN A 341 19.14 28.56 -26.09
CA ASN A 341 18.04 29.28 -25.45
C ASN A 341 16.65 28.64 -25.57
N ALA A 342 16.55 27.32 -25.48
CA ALA A 342 15.28 26.62 -25.46
C ALA A 342 14.42 26.97 -24.23
N PRO A 343 13.23 27.58 -24.42
CA PRO A 343 12.41 27.97 -23.29
C PRO A 343 11.85 26.77 -22.53
N ILE A 344 11.86 26.85 -21.20
CA ILE A 344 11.30 25.83 -20.31
C ILE A 344 10.02 26.39 -19.69
N PHE A 345 10.17 27.45 -18.90
CA PHE A 345 9.11 28.02 -18.09
C PHE A 345 9.31 29.53 -17.92
N PHE A 346 8.32 30.34 -18.27
CA PHE A 346 8.51 31.78 -18.35
C PHE A 346 7.21 32.58 -18.25
N LYS A 347 7.36 33.84 -17.87
CA LYS A 347 6.32 34.88 -17.94
C LYS A 347 6.92 36.14 -18.53
N THR A 348 7.04 36.17 -19.85
CA THR A 348 7.58 37.30 -20.61
C THR A 348 7.16 37.21 -22.09
N SER A 349 7.20 38.33 -22.80
CA SER A 349 6.89 38.44 -24.22
C SER A 349 7.99 37.86 -25.11
N SER A 350 9.21 37.74 -24.59
CA SER A 350 10.36 37.25 -25.35
C SER A 350 11.39 36.60 -24.42
N PRO A 351 11.35 35.27 -24.20
CA PRO A 351 12.37 34.57 -23.43
C PRO A 351 13.74 34.72 -24.11
N ALA A 352 14.82 34.66 -23.33
CA ALA A 352 16.21 34.83 -23.77
C ALA A 352 16.64 36.25 -24.20
N ASN A 353 15.78 37.26 -24.02
CA ASN A 353 16.07 38.66 -24.28
C ASN A 353 15.89 39.51 -23.01
N ALA A 354 16.33 40.78 -23.07
CA ALA A 354 16.22 41.76 -21.99
C ALA A 354 14.79 42.37 -21.87
N THR A 355 13.76 41.54 -21.94
CA THR A 355 12.35 41.95 -21.79
C THR A 355 11.88 41.84 -20.34
N THR A 356 10.94 42.70 -19.95
CA THR A 356 10.36 42.69 -18.59
C THR A 356 9.60 41.39 -18.32
N GLY A 357 9.88 40.74 -17.20
CA GLY A 357 9.32 39.43 -16.85
C GLY A 357 10.37 38.52 -16.27
N TRP A 358 10.18 37.21 -16.37
CA TRP A 358 11.21 36.24 -16.04
C TRP A 358 11.10 35.01 -16.94
N TRP A 359 12.22 34.32 -17.14
CA TRP A 359 12.28 33.12 -17.96
C TRP A 359 13.34 32.16 -17.48
N ILE A 360 13.05 30.87 -17.60
CA ILE A 360 13.99 29.77 -17.43
C ILE A 360 14.12 29.07 -18.77
N ILE A 361 15.35 28.92 -19.24
CA ILE A 361 15.66 28.29 -20.52
C ILE A 361 16.87 27.37 -20.37
N HIS A 362 17.04 26.42 -21.29
CA HIS A 362 18.24 25.60 -21.36
C HIS A 362 19.05 25.80 -22.65
N ASN A 363 20.30 25.38 -22.62
CA ASN A 363 21.25 25.46 -23.72
C ASN A 363 21.61 24.05 -24.20
N GLY A 364 21.25 23.71 -25.44
CA GLY A 364 21.56 22.40 -26.00
C GLY A 364 23.02 22.16 -26.35
N SER A 365 23.89 23.18 -26.35
CA SER A 365 25.32 22.97 -26.64
C SER A 365 26.10 22.35 -25.47
N ASN A 366 25.58 22.46 -24.24
CA ASN A 366 26.30 22.02 -23.04
C ASN A 366 25.39 21.52 -21.91
N GLY A 367 24.07 21.39 -22.16
CA GLY A 367 23.10 20.91 -21.16
C GLY A 367 22.86 21.86 -19.99
N THR A 368 23.45 23.06 -19.98
CA THR A 368 23.23 24.04 -18.92
C THR A 368 21.85 24.68 -19.04
N TRP A 369 21.31 25.19 -17.94
CA TRP A 369 20.11 26.02 -17.93
C TRP A 369 20.40 27.40 -17.37
N ARG A 370 19.50 28.36 -17.48
CA ARG A 370 19.68 29.71 -16.93
C ARG A 370 18.35 30.37 -16.62
N LEU A 371 18.39 31.26 -15.63
CA LEU A 371 17.33 32.22 -15.34
C LEU A 371 17.68 33.57 -15.99
N GLY A 372 16.68 34.28 -16.47
CA GLY A 372 16.86 35.66 -16.90
C GLY A 372 15.54 36.41 -16.97
N GLY A 373 15.58 37.57 -17.60
CA GLY A 373 14.59 38.60 -17.35
C GLY A 373 14.94 39.33 -16.05
N LEU A 374 13.94 39.74 -15.29
CA LEU A 374 14.08 40.55 -14.08
C LEU A 374 14.93 41.79 -14.39
N ALA A 375 14.63 42.49 -15.51
CA ALA A 375 15.34 43.66 -16.04
C ALA A 375 16.86 43.51 -16.34
N SER A 376 17.36 42.29 -16.63
CA SER A 376 18.74 42.04 -17.15
C SER A 376 18.75 41.02 -18.29
N ALA A 377 19.79 41.03 -19.14
CA ALA A 377 19.92 40.15 -20.29
C ALA A 377 20.13 38.66 -19.94
N ALA A 378 20.74 38.33 -18.81
CA ALA A 378 20.82 36.98 -18.24
C ALA A 378 21.34 36.99 -16.79
N ILE A 379 20.89 36.04 -15.96
CA ILE A 379 21.51 35.71 -14.68
C ILE A 379 22.19 34.34 -14.88
N ALA A 380 23.51 34.36 -15.06
CA ALA A 380 24.29 33.21 -15.52
C ALA A 380 24.39 32.10 -14.47
N THR A 381 24.43 30.86 -14.98
CA THR A 381 24.62 29.60 -14.26
C THR A 381 26.08 29.15 -14.21
N PRO A 382 26.44 28.23 -13.28
CA PRO A 382 27.71 27.53 -13.29
C PRO A 382 27.72 26.39 -14.32
N THR A 383 28.87 26.20 -14.95
CA THR A 383 29.16 25.08 -15.88
C THR A 383 29.24 23.71 -15.19
N THR A 384 29.17 23.65 -13.87
CA THR A 384 29.45 22.45 -13.06
C THR A 384 28.25 21.56 -12.76
N LYS A 385 27.03 21.93 -13.16
CA LYS A 385 25.80 21.14 -12.98
C LYS A 385 24.98 21.01 -14.28
N ALA A 386 25.62 20.57 -15.36
CA ALA A 386 24.92 20.33 -16.63
C ALA A 386 23.82 19.26 -16.47
N MET A 387 22.71 19.45 -17.17
CA MET A 387 21.64 18.45 -17.26
C MET A 387 21.99 17.42 -18.35
N GLU A 388 21.51 16.20 -18.15
CA GLU A 388 21.58 15.11 -19.11
C GLU A 388 20.20 14.82 -19.70
N VAL A 389 20.18 14.24 -20.91
CA VAL A 389 18.92 13.79 -21.51
C VAL A 389 18.36 12.60 -20.75
N ASN A 390 17.04 12.47 -20.72
CA ASN A 390 16.29 11.41 -20.06
C ASN A 390 16.52 11.30 -18.54
N THR A 391 17.06 12.34 -17.92
CA THR A 391 17.24 12.45 -16.48
C THR A 391 16.29 13.51 -15.92
N TRP A 392 15.62 13.21 -14.80
CA TRP A 392 14.80 14.19 -14.10
C TRP A 392 15.68 15.18 -13.33
N TYR A 393 15.22 16.40 -13.09
CA TYR A 393 15.88 17.38 -12.23
C TYR A 393 14.85 18.20 -11.48
N ASN A 394 15.09 18.57 -10.22
CA ASN A 394 14.32 19.62 -9.55
C ASN A 394 14.98 20.98 -9.85
N ILE A 395 14.34 21.82 -10.65
CA ILE A 395 14.85 23.14 -11.06
C ILE A 395 14.05 24.22 -10.34
N GLY A 396 14.74 25.24 -9.83
CA GLY A 396 14.04 26.34 -9.18
C GLY A 396 14.87 27.59 -8.93
N PHE A 397 14.21 28.62 -8.43
CA PHE A 397 14.84 29.83 -7.93
C PHE A 397 14.05 30.44 -6.77
N LYS A 398 14.75 31.18 -5.92
CA LYS A 398 14.22 31.93 -4.78
C LYS A 398 14.58 33.40 -4.91
N VAL A 399 13.58 34.27 -4.80
CA VAL A 399 13.72 35.71 -4.67
C VAL A 399 13.48 36.11 -3.22
N TYR A 400 14.43 36.81 -2.62
CA TYR A 400 14.41 37.13 -1.18
C TYR A 400 15.11 38.44 -0.88
N PHE A 401 14.86 39.02 0.29
CA PHE A 401 15.55 40.20 0.80
C PHE A 401 16.59 39.85 1.86
N VAL A 402 17.72 40.57 1.83
CA VAL A 402 18.63 40.70 2.98
C VAL A 402 18.74 42.19 3.28
N GLY A 403 18.09 42.63 4.35
CA GLY A 403 17.87 44.05 4.59
C GLY A 403 17.09 44.69 3.44
N THR A 404 17.67 45.70 2.79
CA THR A 404 17.07 46.41 1.64
C THR A 404 17.50 45.86 0.28
N VAL A 405 18.44 44.90 0.26
CA VAL A 405 18.96 44.32 -0.99
C VAL A 405 18.15 43.09 -1.36
N ARG A 406 17.63 43.08 -2.59
CA ARG A 406 16.85 41.96 -3.12
C ARG A 406 17.75 41.06 -3.95
N TYR A 407 17.70 39.77 -3.68
CA TYR A 407 18.51 38.74 -4.33
C TYR A 407 17.65 37.74 -5.07
N VAL A 408 18.26 37.06 -6.02
CA VAL A 408 17.78 35.78 -6.57
C VAL A 408 18.86 34.71 -6.45
N GLN A 409 18.48 33.54 -5.93
CA GLN A 409 19.32 32.34 -5.83
C GLN A 409 18.70 31.22 -6.67
N LEU A 410 19.51 30.52 -7.46
CA LEU A 410 19.09 29.38 -8.26
C LEU A 410 19.31 28.07 -7.49
N TYR A 411 18.52 27.03 -7.79
CA TYR A 411 18.61 25.70 -7.19
C TYR A 411 18.49 24.60 -8.24
N GLN A 412 19.25 23.52 -8.05
CA GLN A 412 19.13 22.27 -8.79
C GLN A 412 19.25 21.11 -7.81
N ASP A 413 18.25 20.22 -7.83
CA ASP A 413 18.13 19.07 -6.93
C ASP A 413 18.22 19.46 -5.43
N GLY A 414 17.64 20.63 -5.13
CA GLY A 414 17.56 21.19 -3.79
C GLY A 414 18.79 21.98 -3.34
N ASP A 415 19.90 21.90 -4.07
CA ASP A 415 21.13 22.61 -3.72
C ASP A 415 21.24 23.95 -4.46
N PRO A 416 21.79 24.99 -3.82
CA PRO A 416 22.06 26.26 -4.49
C PRO A 416 23.04 26.11 -5.65
N VAL A 417 22.79 26.87 -6.71
CA VAL A 417 23.52 26.85 -7.98
C VAL A 417 24.10 28.24 -8.23
N GLY A 418 25.42 28.37 -8.09
CA GLY A 418 26.13 29.64 -8.22
C GLY A 418 25.77 30.64 -7.10
N PRO A 419 26.42 31.82 -7.09
CA PRO A 419 26.14 32.85 -6.10
C PRO A 419 24.80 33.56 -6.37
N ALA A 420 24.16 34.03 -5.29
CA ALA A 420 22.98 34.86 -5.39
C ALA A 420 23.27 36.17 -6.15
N THR A 421 22.33 36.60 -6.98
CA THR A 421 22.45 37.81 -7.82
C THR A 421 21.57 38.93 -7.30
N VAL A 422 22.11 40.15 -7.22
CA VAL A 422 21.35 41.34 -6.82
C VAL A 422 20.38 41.78 -7.92
N ILE A 423 19.11 41.93 -7.54
CA ILE A 423 18.00 42.35 -8.40
C ILE A 423 17.19 43.52 -7.81
N THR A 424 17.75 44.26 -6.86
CA THR A 424 17.11 45.45 -6.26
C THR A 424 16.62 46.42 -7.34
N GLY A 425 15.38 46.86 -7.24
CA GLY A 425 14.75 47.80 -8.17
C GLY A 425 14.39 47.23 -9.55
N ARG A 426 14.69 45.96 -9.82
CA ARG A 426 14.40 45.33 -11.11
C ARG A 426 12.96 44.85 -11.16
N ASN A 427 12.18 45.38 -12.11
CA ASN A 427 10.77 45.06 -12.27
C ASN A 427 10.57 43.80 -13.12
N ALA A 428 9.71 42.90 -12.66
CA ALA A 428 9.34 41.66 -13.35
C ALA A 428 7.85 41.61 -13.75
N ASN A 429 7.13 42.73 -13.68
CA ASN A 429 5.71 42.78 -14.00
C ASN A 429 5.46 42.94 -15.51
N ASN A 430 4.52 42.17 -16.03
CA ASN A 430 4.01 42.31 -17.39
C ASN A 430 2.58 41.75 -17.50
N SER A 431 1.95 41.96 -18.64
CA SER A 431 0.62 41.43 -18.99
C SER A 431 0.67 40.12 -19.77
N GLU A 432 1.81 39.42 -19.77
CA GLU A 432 1.99 38.19 -20.54
C GLU A 432 1.47 36.97 -19.76
N PRO A 433 1.02 35.91 -20.47
CA PRO A 433 0.69 34.64 -19.83
C PRO A 433 1.93 34.01 -19.16
N LEU A 434 1.69 33.20 -18.14
CA LEU A 434 2.66 32.23 -17.64
C LEU A 434 2.64 31.02 -18.58
N VAL A 435 3.80 30.60 -19.07
CA VAL A 435 3.93 29.61 -20.13
C VAL A 435 4.96 28.54 -19.78
N ALA A 436 4.59 27.28 -20.04
CA ALA A 436 5.48 26.13 -20.08
C ALA A 436 5.66 25.67 -21.54
N GLY A 437 6.90 25.49 -21.98
CA GLY A 437 7.23 25.03 -23.32
C GLY A 437 7.59 26.16 -24.29
N TYR A 438 6.89 26.27 -25.40
CA TYR A 438 7.36 27.00 -26.58
C TYR A 438 7.06 28.52 -26.61
N ARG A 439 7.95 29.28 -27.28
CA ARG A 439 7.67 30.62 -27.85
C ARG A 439 8.36 30.77 -29.20
N SER A 440 7.69 31.39 -30.17
CA SER A 440 8.24 31.56 -31.52
C SER A 440 9.55 32.35 -31.53
N GLY A 441 10.59 31.79 -32.15
CA GLY A 441 11.87 32.44 -32.41
C GLY A 441 13.09 31.84 -31.71
N TYR A 442 12.91 31.02 -30.66
CA TYR A 442 14.02 30.43 -29.89
C TYR A 442 13.80 28.95 -29.58
N GLY A 443 14.85 28.13 -29.76
CA GLY A 443 14.89 26.77 -29.22
C GLY A 443 13.91 25.75 -29.81
N ASN A 444 13.44 25.99 -31.04
CA ASN A 444 12.32 25.31 -31.73
C ASN A 444 12.39 23.77 -31.85
N SER A 445 13.39 23.10 -31.30
CA SER A 445 13.62 21.65 -31.40
C SER A 445 13.66 20.92 -30.05
N ALA A 446 13.46 21.61 -28.93
CA ALA A 446 13.48 20.95 -27.62
C ALA A 446 12.30 19.97 -27.47
N THR A 447 12.58 18.84 -26.82
CA THR A 447 11.56 17.92 -26.31
C THR A 447 11.81 17.73 -24.83
N GLN A 448 10.85 18.16 -24.01
CA GLN A 448 10.99 18.22 -22.56
C GLN A 448 9.64 18.07 -21.86
N PHE A 449 9.72 17.83 -20.55
CA PHE A 449 8.56 17.60 -19.71
C PHE A 449 8.71 18.36 -18.41
N ILE A 450 7.63 19.01 -18.00
CA ILE A 450 7.56 19.74 -16.74
C ILE A 450 6.43 19.12 -15.91
N THR A 451 6.76 18.73 -14.69
CA THR A 451 5.81 18.21 -13.69
C THR A 451 6.05 18.89 -12.35
N ASP A 452 5.07 18.77 -11.44
CA ASP A 452 5.18 19.24 -10.06
C ASP A 452 5.65 20.70 -9.96
N VAL A 453 5.01 21.58 -10.74
CA VAL A 453 5.28 23.02 -10.73
C VAL A 453 4.72 23.61 -9.45
N ARG A 454 5.56 24.26 -8.66
CA ARG A 454 5.24 24.90 -7.37
C ARG A 454 5.66 26.36 -7.43
N ILE A 455 4.74 27.26 -7.10
CA ILE A 455 5.04 28.69 -6.96
C ILE A 455 4.55 29.16 -5.60
N PHE A 456 5.46 29.69 -4.80
CA PHE A 456 5.20 30.26 -3.49
C PHE A 456 5.35 31.78 -3.53
N ASN A 457 4.46 32.50 -2.83
CA ASN A 457 4.61 33.94 -2.56
C ASN A 457 5.39 34.19 -1.26
N ALA A 458 6.46 33.42 -1.04
CA ALA A 458 7.39 33.57 0.06
C ALA A 458 8.79 33.09 -0.35
N ALA A 459 9.83 33.57 0.34
CA ALA A 459 11.17 32.99 0.27
C ALA A 459 11.20 31.68 1.09
N VAL A 460 11.04 30.54 0.42
CA VAL A 460 11.16 29.23 1.08
C VAL A 460 12.61 29.04 1.59
N PRO A 461 12.84 28.63 2.85
CA PRO A 461 14.18 28.44 3.38
C PRO A 461 14.99 27.37 2.62
N ASP A 462 16.32 27.52 2.56
CA ASP A 462 17.20 26.62 1.79
C ASP A 462 17.10 25.16 2.24
N ALA A 463 17.05 24.93 3.55
CA ALA A 463 16.86 23.60 4.11
C ALA A 463 15.55 22.97 3.66
N ILE A 464 14.46 23.76 3.58
CA ILE A 464 13.16 23.26 3.13
C ILE A 464 13.17 22.97 1.62
N ILE A 465 13.79 23.82 0.80
CA ILE A 465 13.98 23.54 -0.64
C ILE A 465 14.77 22.24 -0.81
N LYS A 466 15.83 22.03 -0.02
CA LYS A 466 16.62 20.81 -0.05
C LYS A 466 15.81 19.57 0.34
N ASP A 467 15.10 19.63 1.46
CA ASP A 467 14.34 18.50 2.03
C ASP A 467 13.16 18.07 1.14
N PHE A 468 12.54 19.03 0.43
CA PHE A 468 11.38 18.77 -0.42
C PHE A 468 11.72 18.58 -1.90
N ALA A 469 12.98 18.74 -2.31
CA ALA A 469 13.42 18.52 -3.68
C ALA A 469 13.27 17.07 -4.16
N CYS A 470 13.31 16.09 -3.24
CA CYS A 470 13.10 14.68 -3.58
C CYS A 470 11.62 14.31 -3.72
N GLN A 471 10.69 15.12 -3.20
CA GLN A 471 9.26 14.78 -3.23
C GLN A 471 8.69 15.02 -4.63
N VAL A 472 7.72 14.19 -5.00
CA VAL A 472 7.01 14.25 -6.31
C VAL A 472 5.54 14.65 -6.18
N ASP A 473 5.10 14.84 -4.94
CA ASP A 473 3.79 15.34 -4.55
C ASP A 473 3.99 16.44 -3.49
N LEU A 474 3.02 17.34 -3.38
CA LEU A 474 3.00 18.41 -2.39
C LEU A 474 1.66 18.39 -1.65
N ASP A 475 1.73 18.34 -0.33
CA ASP A 475 0.55 18.37 0.55
C ASP A 475 0.70 19.38 1.68
N SER A 476 -0.35 19.51 2.50
CA SER A 476 -0.46 20.47 3.60
C SER A 476 0.66 20.41 4.65
N ARG A 477 1.48 19.35 4.67
CA ARG A 477 2.63 19.22 5.57
C ARG A 477 3.83 20.07 5.17
N HIS A 478 3.87 20.59 3.94
CA HIS A 478 4.95 21.48 3.53
C HIS A 478 4.93 22.75 4.40
N PRO A 479 6.04 23.17 5.04
CA PRO A 479 6.04 24.31 5.98
C PRO A 479 5.49 25.62 5.38
N ASN A 480 5.73 25.83 4.08
CA ASN A 480 5.23 26.99 3.34
C ASN A 480 3.94 26.73 2.53
N TYR A 481 3.17 25.66 2.80
CA TYR A 481 1.99 25.31 1.99
C TYR A 481 0.96 26.44 1.88
N ASN A 482 0.76 27.22 2.94
CA ASN A 482 -0.17 28.36 2.93
C ASN A 482 0.25 29.50 1.96
N ASN A 483 1.53 29.55 1.60
CA ASN A 483 2.10 30.50 0.64
C ASN A 483 2.04 29.99 -0.81
N LEU A 484 1.47 28.81 -1.06
CA LEU A 484 1.35 28.25 -2.39
C LEU A 484 0.32 29.03 -3.21
N ILE A 485 0.77 29.65 -4.30
CA ILE A 485 -0.04 30.47 -5.23
C ILE A 485 -0.14 29.84 -6.63
N GLY A 486 0.54 28.73 -6.86
CA GLY A 486 0.36 27.87 -8.04
C GLY A 486 0.91 26.48 -7.75
N TYR A 487 0.14 25.44 -8.08
CA TYR A 487 0.57 24.05 -7.93
C TYR A 487 -0.02 23.15 -9.01
N TRP A 488 0.82 22.70 -9.94
CA TRP A 488 0.41 21.82 -11.03
C TRP A 488 1.25 20.53 -11.00
N PRO A 489 0.72 19.41 -10.45
CA PRO A 489 1.39 18.12 -10.48
C PRO A 489 1.71 17.66 -11.90
N SER A 490 0.76 17.83 -12.84
CA SER A 490 0.91 17.44 -14.25
C SER A 490 1.23 15.94 -14.46
N LEU A 491 0.63 15.07 -13.64
CA LEU A 491 0.88 13.62 -13.64
C LEU A 491 -0.31 12.76 -14.09
N ASN A 492 -1.46 13.38 -14.39
CA ASN A 492 -2.71 12.68 -14.67
C ASN A 492 -3.67 13.49 -15.54
N GLY A 493 -3.14 14.26 -16.49
CA GLY A 493 -3.98 15.09 -17.36
C GLY A 493 -4.70 14.29 -18.44
N ALA A 494 -5.84 14.80 -18.86
CA ALA A 494 -6.62 14.32 -20.00
C ALA A 494 -7.11 15.53 -20.79
N GLY A 495 -7.11 15.44 -22.12
CA GLY A 495 -7.41 16.59 -22.97
C GLY A 495 -6.34 17.69 -22.84
N THR A 496 -6.76 18.95 -22.81
CA THR A 496 -5.86 20.12 -22.81
C THR A 496 -5.65 20.77 -21.44
N LEU A 497 -6.38 20.34 -20.39
CA LEU A 497 -6.37 20.99 -19.09
C LEU A 497 -5.38 20.34 -18.12
N VAL A 498 -4.57 21.16 -17.45
CA VAL A 498 -3.72 20.77 -16.32
C VAL A 498 -4.11 21.60 -15.10
N LYS A 499 -4.68 20.94 -14.09
CA LYS A 499 -5.30 21.62 -12.94
C LYS A 499 -4.28 22.24 -11.98
N ASP A 500 -4.62 23.43 -11.48
CA ASP A 500 -3.97 24.08 -10.35
C ASP A 500 -4.62 23.62 -9.03
N TYR A 501 -3.87 22.89 -8.21
CA TYR A 501 -4.30 22.42 -6.90
C TYR A 501 -4.06 23.43 -5.78
N SER A 502 -3.40 24.56 -6.05
CA SER A 502 -3.27 25.65 -5.08
C SER A 502 -4.62 26.34 -4.82
N LYS A 503 -4.62 27.35 -3.93
CA LYS A 503 -5.78 28.20 -3.68
C LYS A 503 -6.17 29.08 -4.88
N SER A 504 -5.25 29.32 -5.82
CA SER A 504 -5.46 30.24 -6.94
C SER A 504 -6.34 29.65 -8.06
N LYS A 505 -6.35 28.32 -8.24
CA LYS A 505 -7.14 27.63 -9.29
C LYS A 505 -6.90 28.18 -10.70
N ASN A 506 -5.65 28.56 -10.96
CA ASN A 506 -5.20 29.09 -12.24
C ASN A 506 -4.71 27.95 -13.13
N ASP A 507 -5.63 27.17 -13.70
CA ASP A 507 -5.27 26.01 -14.52
C ASP A 507 -4.40 26.36 -15.73
N PHE A 508 -3.45 25.47 -16.06
CA PHE A 508 -2.74 25.47 -17.34
C PHE A 508 -3.62 24.90 -18.43
N VAL A 509 -3.59 25.50 -19.61
CA VAL A 509 -4.28 25.01 -20.82
C VAL A 509 -3.27 24.84 -21.94
N PHE A 510 -3.19 23.63 -22.47
CA PHE A 510 -2.46 23.36 -23.71
C PHE A 510 -3.17 24.03 -24.89
N GLN A 511 -2.42 24.80 -25.68
CA GLN A 511 -2.95 25.53 -26.83
C GLN A 511 -3.20 24.65 -28.06
N LYS A 512 -2.77 23.39 -28.00
CA LYS A 512 -3.04 22.33 -28.96
C LYS A 512 -3.32 21.04 -28.21
N SER A 513 -3.90 20.03 -28.86
CA SER A 513 -4.04 18.70 -28.27
C SER A 513 -2.67 18.13 -27.89
N PRO A 514 -2.36 17.93 -26.59
CA PRO A 514 -1.06 17.43 -26.18
C PRO A 514 -0.97 15.91 -26.41
N GLN A 515 0.26 15.42 -26.56
CA GLN A 515 0.53 14.00 -26.40
C GLN A 515 0.83 13.70 -24.95
N TRP A 516 -0.06 12.94 -24.30
CA TRP A 516 0.15 12.41 -22.95
C TRP A 516 1.00 11.15 -23.03
N ILE A 517 2.12 11.12 -22.32
CA ILE A 517 3.05 9.99 -22.29
C ILE A 517 3.13 9.45 -20.88
N ASN A 518 2.82 8.17 -20.73
CA ASN A 518 3.01 7.44 -19.50
C ASN A 518 4.50 7.18 -19.27
N PHE A 519 4.93 7.33 -18.03
CA PHE A 519 6.31 7.04 -17.63
C PHE A 519 6.34 6.34 -16.28
N GLU A 520 7.41 5.60 -16.08
CA GLU A 520 7.79 4.93 -14.84
C GLU A 520 9.32 4.99 -14.78
N ASP A 521 9.86 6.02 -14.14
CA ASP A 521 11.30 6.28 -14.09
C ASP A 521 11.82 6.04 -12.68
N TYR A 522 12.89 5.24 -12.58
CA TYR A 522 13.58 4.95 -11.33
C TYR A 522 14.71 5.96 -11.15
N ASP A 523 14.67 6.73 -10.08
CA ASP A 523 15.70 7.71 -9.77
C ASP A 523 15.88 7.82 -8.25
N SER A 524 17.09 7.55 -7.77
CA SER A 524 17.39 7.49 -6.34
C SER A 524 17.29 8.85 -5.64
N LYS A 525 17.23 9.96 -6.40
CA LYS A 525 17.03 11.29 -5.82
C LYS A 525 15.59 11.55 -5.40
N PHE A 526 14.62 10.73 -5.84
CA PHE A 526 13.22 10.90 -5.44
C PHE A 526 12.87 10.08 -4.21
N CYS A 527 12.14 10.70 -3.29
CA CYS A 527 11.63 10.09 -2.06
C CYS A 527 10.14 9.77 -2.23
N ILE A 528 9.84 8.78 -3.07
CA ILE A 528 8.49 8.39 -3.42
C ILE A 528 7.82 7.68 -2.26
N LYS A 529 6.67 8.18 -1.81
CA LYS A 529 5.87 7.53 -0.77
C LYS A 529 5.19 6.28 -1.33
N PRO A 530 5.25 5.14 -0.63
CA PRO A 530 4.46 3.96 -0.98
C PRO A 530 2.97 4.24 -0.97
N THR A 531 2.24 3.74 -1.97
CA THR A 531 0.78 3.80 -1.97
C THR A 531 0.18 2.64 -1.16
N PRO A 532 -1.05 2.78 -0.60
CA PRO A 532 -1.69 1.70 0.15
C PRO A 532 -1.82 0.38 -0.65
N GLU A 533 -1.94 0.44 -1.98
CA GLU A 533 -2.06 -0.71 -2.87
C GLU A 533 -0.81 -1.61 -2.83
N LEU A 534 0.35 -1.04 -2.50
CA LEU A 534 1.60 -1.79 -2.37
C LEU A 534 1.49 -2.88 -1.31
N TYR A 535 0.79 -2.59 -0.21
CA TYR A 535 0.62 -3.49 0.93
C TYR A 535 -0.52 -4.49 0.74
N GLN A 536 -1.37 -4.29 -0.27
CA GLN A 536 -2.47 -5.20 -0.63
C GLN A 536 -2.01 -6.38 -1.52
N LYS A 537 -0.69 -6.50 -1.78
CA LYS A 537 -0.08 -7.58 -2.55
C LYS A 537 0.14 -8.86 -1.74
N VAL A 538 0.10 -8.77 -0.42
CA VAL A 538 0.21 -9.90 0.51
C VAL A 538 -0.95 -9.88 1.50
N PRO A 539 -1.37 -11.04 2.05
CA PRO A 539 -2.39 -11.07 3.10
C PRO A 539 -1.99 -10.28 4.34
N ARG A 540 -2.91 -9.45 4.84
CA ARG A 540 -2.75 -8.63 6.05
C ARG A 540 -3.78 -8.97 7.12
N GLY A 541 -3.51 -8.51 8.35
CA GLY A 541 -4.42 -8.65 9.47
C GLY A 541 -5.84 -8.17 9.15
N ILE A 542 -5.95 -6.98 8.54
CA ILE A 542 -7.21 -6.37 8.09
C ILE A 542 -8.03 -7.24 7.11
N ASP A 543 -7.39 -8.19 6.41
CA ASP A 543 -8.07 -9.06 5.45
C ASP A 543 -8.74 -10.27 6.12
N ILE A 544 -8.33 -10.63 7.33
CA ILE A 544 -8.73 -11.85 8.04
C ILE A 544 -10.25 -11.90 8.28
N PRO A 545 -10.92 -10.85 8.77
CA PRO A 545 -12.37 -10.87 8.99
C PRO A 545 -13.15 -11.19 7.73
N ARG A 546 -12.74 -10.62 6.59
CA ARG A 546 -13.40 -10.88 5.31
C ARG A 546 -13.22 -12.33 4.88
N PHE A 547 -12.04 -12.89 5.09
CA PHE A 547 -11.78 -14.30 4.80
C PHE A 547 -12.59 -15.24 5.71
N ILE A 548 -12.67 -14.95 7.02
CA ILE A 548 -13.45 -15.71 8.00
C ILE A 548 -14.95 -15.69 7.64
N LEU A 549 -15.52 -14.51 7.38
CA LEU A 549 -16.93 -14.38 7.01
C LEU A 549 -17.22 -15.10 5.70
N GLY A 550 -16.31 -14.94 4.73
CA GLY A 550 -16.26 -15.76 3.53
C GLY A 550 -16.36 -17.23 3.86
N TRP A 551 -15.44 -17.76 4.66
CA TRP A 551 -15.34 -19.17 5.05
C TRP A 551 -16.61 -19.70 5.70
N LEU A 552 -17.28 -18.88 6.52
CA LEU A 552 -18.52 -19.23 7.21
C LEU A 552 -19.79 -19.13 6.34
N ASN A 553 -19.65 -18.87 5.03
CA ASN A 553 -20.78 -18.66 4.10
C ASN A 553 -21.61 -17.39 4.41
N ILE A 554 -21.03 -16.42 5.12
CA ILE A 554 -21.69 -15.15 5.43
C ILE A 554 -21.41 -14.17 4.30
N ASN A 555 -22.47 -13.61 3.69
CA ASN A 555 -22.34 -12.61 2.64
C ASN A 555 -21.84 -11.27 3.23
N ALA A 556 -20.61 -10.89 2.90
CA ALA A 556 -19.97 -9.67 3.39
C ALA A 556 -20.03 -8.49 2.40
N THR A 557 -20.71 -8.64 1.25
CA THR A 557 -20.72 -7.63 0.18
C THR A 557 -21.29 -6.29 0.65
N GLY A 558 -22.29 -6.31 1.54
CA GLY A 558 -22.90 -5.10 2.10
C GLY A 558 -22.16 -4.51 3.31
N PHE A 559 -21.10 -5.14 3.81
CA PHE A 559 -20.41 -4.66 5.01
C PHE A 559 -19.37 -3.58 4.71
N ASN A 560 -18.98 -3.38 3.44
CA ASN A 560 -17.99 -2.38 3.02
C ASN A 560 -16.65 -2.47 3.77
N LEU A 561 -16.19 -3.71 4.04
CA LEU A 561 -14.89 -4.01 4.65
C LEU A 561 -13.74 -3.50 3.76
N ASP A 562 -12.70 -2.96 4.38
CA ASP A 562 -11.48 -2.51 3.69
C ASP A 562 -10.53 -3.67 3.38
N GLY A 563 -10.64 -4.76 4.13
CA GLY A 563 -9.93 -6.00 3.87
C GLY A 563 -10.17 -6.54 2.46
N LYS A 564 -9.08 -6.96 1.81
CA LYS A 564 -9.09 -7.57 0.47
C LYS A 564 -9.63 -9.01 0.54
N VAL A 565 -10.32 -9.42 -0.53
CA VAL A 565 -10.68 -10.84 -0.71
C VAL A 565 -9.44 -11.63 -1.13
N TRP A 566 -9.15 -12.70 -0.40
CA TRP A 566 -8.19 -13.72 -0.79
C TRP A 566 -8.93 -15.02 -1.09
N THR A 567 -8.65 -15.63 -2.24
CA THR A 567 -9.29 -16.88 -2.67
C THR A 567 -8.24 -18.00 -2.61
N PRO A 568 -8.46 -19.06 -1.80
CA PRO A 568 -7.60 -20.22 -1.77
C PRO A 568 -7.73 -21.00 -3.07
N ILE A 569 -6.62 -21.58 -3.51
CA ILE A 569 -6.61 -22.60 -4.54
C ILE A 569 -6.75 -23.95 -3.83
N TYR A 570 -7.63 -24.82 -4.32
CA TYR A 570 -7.86 -26.13 -3.74
C TYR A 570 -7.02 -27.20 -4.45
N ASN A 571 -6.50 -28.16 -3.69
CA ASN A 571 -5.98 -29.39 -4.28
C ASN A 571 -7.16 -30.15 -4.90
N ASN A 572 -7.05 -30.53 -6.17
CA ASN A 572 -8.02 -31.45 -6.80
C ASN A 572 -7.87 -32.81 -6.12
N ILE A 573 -8.59 -33.08 -5.04
CA ILE A 573 -8.68 -34.42 -4.49
C ILE A 573 -9.83 -35.12 -5.20
N LEU A 574 -9.60 -35.47 -6.47
CA LEU A 574 -10.15 -36.72 -7.00
C LEU A 574 -9.16 -37.78 -6.58
N LYS A 575 -9.46 -38.50 -5.49
CA LYS A 575 -8.99 -39.86 -5.23
C LYS A 575 -9.80 -40.49 -4.11
#